data_AF-A0A2V8EB35-F1
#
_entry.id   AF-A0A2V8EB35-F1
#
_cell.length_a   1.000
_cell.length_b   1.000
_cell.length_c   1.000
_cell.angle_alpha   90.00
_cell.angle_beta   90.00
_cell.angle_gamma   90.00
#
_symmetry.space_group_name_H-M   'P 1'
#
loop_
_entity.id
_entity.type
_entity.pdbx_description
1 polymer ?
#
loop_
_entity_poly.entity_id
_entity_poly.type
_entity_poly.pdbx_seq_one_letter_code
_entity_poly.pdbx_strand_id
1 'polypeptide(L)'
;MMFRVAWRSLVTHPVRATVLAGGFGFGIAVMAALLGVGEVILDQAHSPALAGGGDIAISGAFGAVESARFVMTGVLGAPDVARSLKAVAPSRKARLYLLSPRGPIGITARGGIPSLEKAVGDPEVLPVRTWKDAPGDHAWAHPDPGLVLRAMDRFHAIPTADPKWAASWAEWLYFNGRSGDGRTRLYLTFLVGPATSRGRRAAGVRLQLEHDGKPATYSAAAEVDEGAVLAESPDIQIAGNSVRLEGLTYRIGLKLGGLTGDLSLDASIGGSMPPAVIHGNGGWVSGYVVPALSGRMQGRLDTGRESFVLDDGVGYHDHNWGFWRDVTWQWGQVAHETLSIVYGRVFPPAEVADPSRVPGFLAVLGPDGPLGFSTNVSIDDSSLPRVAVRARGKSVDLQLDFDVADTVGTDMALSRAPVDRPMRFLQMAGIFRATGTVAGRPIDFSSRGAAETFKAH
;
A
#
# COMPACT_ATOMS: atom_id res chain seq x y z
N MET A 1 28.40 45.96 -18.04
CA MET A 1 29.85 45.62 -18.01
C MET A 1 30.13 44.22 -18.59
N MET A 2 29.37 43.17 -18.24
CA MET A 2 29.55 41.82 -18.82
C MET A 2 29.43 41.75 -20.35
N PHE A 3 28.49 42.48 -20.96
CA PHE A 3 28.28 42.46 -22.41
C PHE A 3 29.50 42.98 -23.21
N ARG A 4 30.19 44.01 -22.70
CA ARG A 4 31.43 44.54 -23.31
C ARG A 4 32.61 43.57 -23.19
N VAL A 5 32.67 42.80 -22.10
CA VAL A 5 33.72 41.78 -21.88
C VAL A 5 33.46 40.56 -22.78
N ALA A 6 32.22 40.11 -22.89
CA ALA A 6 31.82 39.04 -23.80
C ALA A 6 32.09 39.40 -25.27
N TRP A 7 31.76 40.63 -25.68
CA TRP A 7 32.01 41.13 -27.03
C TRP A 7 33.49 41.19 -27.37
N ARG A 8 34.34 41.66 -26.44
CA ARG A 8 35.79 41.65 -26.65
C ARG A 8 36.35 40.23 -26.79
N SER A 9 35.88 39.28 -25.98
CA SER A 9 36.32 37.88 -26.05
C SER A 9 35.94 37.21 -27.38
N LEU A 10 34.77 37.55 -27.94
CA LEU A 10 34.32 37.11 -29.27
C LEU A 10 35.22 37.64 -30.40
N VAL A 11 35.66 38.90 -30.30
CA VAL A 11 36.49 39.54 -31.33
C VAL A 11 37.95 39.08 -31.26
N THR A 12 38.50 38.82 -30.07
CA THR A 12 39.92 38.45 -29.92
C THR A 12 40.20 36.97 -30.21
N HIS A 13 39.21 36.08 -30.03
CA HIS A 13 39.39 34.64 -30.25
C HIS A 13 38.21 34.03 -31.04
N PRO A 14 38.01 34.44 -32.30
CA PRO A 14 36.80 34.10 -33.07
C PRO A 14 36.62 32.59 -33.26
N VAL A 15 37.72 31.86 -33.50
CA VAL A 15 37.66 30.40 -33.67
C VAL A 15 37.26 29.69 -32.38
N ARG A 16 37.86 30.08 -31.25
CA ARG A 16 37.61 29.44 -29.94
C ARG A 16 36.18 29.72 -29.45
N ALA A 17 35.69 30.94 -29.67
CA ALA A 17 34.32 31.33 -29.35
C ALA A 17 33.31 30.59 -30.25
N THR A 18 33.59 30.43 -31.54
CA THR A 18 32.74 29.67 -32.47
C THR A 18 32.66 28.21 -32.10
N VAL A 19 33.79 27.57 -31.74
CA VAL A 19 33.82 26.17 -31.29
C VAL A 19 33.06 25.98 -29.98
N LEU A 20 33.21 26.89 -29.01
CA LEU A 20 32.48 26.82 -27.74
C LEU A 20 30.97 27.06 -27.91
N ALA A 21 30.57 28.03 -28.74
CA ALA A 21 29.17 28.28 -29.06
C ALA A 21 28.54 27.10 -29.82
N GLY A 22 29.28 26.52 -30.78
CA GLY A 22 28.87 25.32 -31.51
C GLY A 22 28.73 24.11 -30.59
N GLY A 23 29.70 23.86 -29.70
CA GLY A 23 29.64 22.77 -28.72
C GLY A 23 28.52 22.94 -27.70
N PHE A 24 28.29 24.16 -27.21
CA PHE A 24 27.20 24.47 -26.29
C PHE A 24 25.83 24.34 -26.96
N GLY A 25 25.66 24.89 -28.17
CA GLY A 25 24.44 24.75 -28.96
C GLY A 25 24.13 23.30 -29.32
N PHE A 26 25.14 22.51 -29.68
CA PHE A 26 25.00 21.09 -29.92
C PHE A 26 24.61 20.32 -28.65
N GLY A 27 25.22 20.65 -27.50
CA GLY A 27 24.85 20.06 -26.20
C GLY A 27 23.39 20.33 -25.81
N ILE A 28 22.91 21.57 -26.01
CA ILE A 28 21.49 21.91 -25.79
C ILE A 28 20.58 21.18 -26.75
N ALA A 29 20.94 21.10 -28.04
CA ALA A 29 20.14 20.40 -29.04
C ALA A 29 20.03 18.89 -28.74
N VAL A 30 21.12 18.26 -28.31
CA VAL A 30 21.13 16.85 -27.88
C VAL A 30 20.27 16.65 -26.63
N MET A 31 20.39 17.53 -25.63
CA MET A 31 19.54 17.45 -24.43
C MET A 31 18.05 17.62 -24.77
N ALA A 32 17.69 18.58 -25.62
CA ALA A 32 16.32 18.79 -26.06
C ALA A 32 15.78 17.59 -26.85
N ALA A 33 16.60 16.99 -27.71
CA ALA A 33 16.25 15.78 -28.44
C ALA A 33 16.06 14.57 -27.51
N LEU A 34 16.92 14.40 -26.50
CA LEU A 34 16.79 13.33 -25.50
C LEU A 34 15.56 13.51 -24.60
N LEU A 35 15.22 14.76 -24.25
CA LEU A 35 13.97 15.08 -23.56
C LEU A 35 12.75 14.77 -24.43
N GLY A 36 12.77 15.14 -25.71
CA GLY A 36 11.70 14.82 -26.66
C GLY A 36 11.54 13.31 -26.91
N VAL A 37 12.65 12.56 -26.97
CA VAL A 37 12.60 11.09 -27.03
C VAL A 37 12.06 10.49 -25.73
N GLY A 38 12.44 11.05 -24.58
CA GLY A 38 11.90 10.64 -23.28
C GLY A 38 10.39 10.88 -23.18
N GLU A 39 9.91 12.02 -23.69
CA GLU A 39 8.50 12.38 -23.74
C GLU A 39 7.71 11.48 -24.68
N VAL A 40 8.26 11.13 -25.86
CA VAL A 40 7.66 10.17 -26.80
C VAL A 40 7.61 8.75 -26.22
N ILE A 41 8.63 8.32 -25.46
CA ILE A 41 8.62 7.03 -24.76
C ILE A 41 7.56 7.03 -23.65
N LEU A 42 7.43 8.13 -22.92
CA LEU A 42 6.39 8.29 -21.89
C LEU A 42 4.98 8.31 -22.49
N ASP A 43 4.79 9.02 -23.60
CA ASP A 43 3.52 9.09 -24.32
C ASP A 43 3.16 7.75 -25.00
N GLN A 44 4.15 7.00 -25.50
CA GLN A 44 3.92 5.63 -25.96
C GLN A 44 3.54 4.68 -24.82
N ALA A 45 4.16 4.82 -23.65
CA ALA A 45 3.80 4.06 -22.46
C ALA A 45 2.41 4.44 -21.91
N HIS A 46 1.97 5.68 -22.13
CA HIS A 46 0.65 6.19 -21.74
C HIS A 46 -0.42 6.05 -22.84
N SER A 47 -0.04 5.66 -24.06
CA SER A 47 -0.95 5.64 -25.20
C SER A 47 -2.08 4.62 -25.00
N PRO A 48 -3.35 5.05 -24.94
CA PRO A 48 -4.51 4.18 -24.77
C PRO A 48 -4.79 3.25 -25.96
N ALA A 49 -3.97 3.27 -27.00
CA ALA A 49 -4.18 2.54 -28.26
C ALA A 49 -3.84 1.03 -28.17
N LEU A 50 -3.72 0.45 -26.98
CA LEU A 50 -3.86 -1.00 -26.78
C LEU A 50 -5.35 -1.42 -26.73
N ALA A 51 -6.16 -0.84 -27.61
CA ALA A 51 -7.53 -1.24 -27.90
C ALA A 51 -7.55 -2.29 -29.03
N GLY A 52 -6.72 -3.32 -28.88
CA GLY A 52 -6.63 -4.47 -29.77
C GLY A 52 -6.13 -5.66 -28.98
N GLY A 53 -6.82 -6.79 -29.06
CA GLY A 53 -6.41 -8.02 -28.38
C GLY A 53 -4.97 -8.39 -28.79
N GLY A 54 -4.07 -8.35 -27.82
CA GLY A 54 -2.64 -8.62 -27.95
C GLY A 54 -2.03 -8.86 -26.58
N ASP A 55 -0.76 -9.27 -26.54
CA ASP A 55 -0.08 -9.60 -25.30
C ASP A 55 0.17 -8.32 -24.47
N ILE A 56 -0.26 -8.33 -23.21
CA ILE A 56 -0.03 -7.24 -22.26
C ILE A 56 1.14 -7.64 -21.35
N ALA A 57 2.21 -6.83 -21.37
CA ALA A 57 3.29 -6.95 -20.40
C ALA A 57 3.02 -6.03 -19.20
N ILE A 58 2.88 -6.61 -18.01
CA ILE A 58 2.75 -5.86 -16.75
C ILE A 58 4.11 -5.83 -16.06
N SER A 59 4.68 -4.63 -15.92
CA SER A 59 5.92 -4.39 -15.17
C SER A 59 5.74 -3.23 -14.19
N GLY A 60 6.53 -3.20 -13.13
CA GLY A 60 6.61 -2.02 -12.26
C GLY A 60 7.30 -0.86 -12.98
N ALA A 61 6.97 0.37 -12.63
CA ALA A 61 7.60 1.58 -13.18
C ALA A 61 9.14 1.59 -13.08
N PHE A 62 9.68 0.84 -12.11
CA PHE A 62 11.11 0.70 -11.84
C PHE A 62 11.62 -0.75 -11.90
N GLY A 63 10.85 -1.69 -12.48
CA GLY A 63 11.29 -3.08 -12.64
C GLY A 63 10.23 -4.13 -12.29
N ALA A 64 10.54 -4.98 -11.32
CA ALA A 64 9.71 -6.14 -10.98
C ALA A 64 8.37 -5.74 -10.34
N VAL A 65 7.34 -6.54 -10.58
CA VAL A 65 6.08 -6.46 -9.83
C VAL A 65 6.23 -7.34 -8.58
N GLU A 66 6.54 -6.75 -7.43
CA GLU A 66 6.77 -7.51 -6.20
C GLU A 66 5.55 -8.36 -5.81
N SER A 67 4.35 -7.86 -6.08
CA SER A 67 3.08 -8.55 -5.85
C SER A 67 2.59 -9.35 -7.07
N ALA A 68 3.48 -9.80 -7.97
CA ALA A 68 3.10 -10.50 -9.21
C ALA A 68 2.14 -11.68 -8.97
N ARG A 69 2.35 -12.42 -7.89
CA ARG A 69 1.46 -13.52 -7.49
C ARG A 69 0.05 -13.02 -7.20
N PHE A 70 -0.07 -11.97 -6.39
CA PHE A 70 -1.38 -11.35 -6.09
C PHE A 70 -2.06 -10.82 -7.35
N VAL A 71 -1.32 -10.12 -8.22
CA VAL A 71 -1.87 -9.60 -9.48
C VAL A 71 -2.41 -10.75 -10.32
N MET A 72 -1.66 -11.85 -10.44
CA MET A 72 -2.08 -13.00 -11.22
C MET A 72 -3.33 -13.69 -10.63
N THR A 73 -3.37 -13.92 -9.33
CA THR A 73 -4.44 -14.72 -8.71
C THR A 73 -5.66 -13.89 -8.32
N GLY A 74 -5.45 -12.67 -7.81
CA GLY A 74 -6.50 -11.80 -7.29
C GLY A 74 -7.08 -10.83 -8.31
N VAL A 75 -6.25 -10.29 -9.23
CA VAL A 75 -6.71 -9.30 -10.22
C VAL A 75 -7.03 -9.98 -11.55
N LEU A 76 -6.05 -10.68 -12.14
CA LEU A 76 -6.20 -11.34 -13.44
C LEU A 76 -7.05 -12.62 -13.33
N GLY A 77 -7.08 -13.24 -12.15
CA GLY A 77 -7.93 -14.39 -11.84
C GLY A 77 -9.40 -14.03 -11.53
N ALA A 78 -9.73 -12.74 -11.38
CA ALA A 78 -11.11 -12.32 -11.12
C ALA A 78 -12.03 -12.74 -12.29
N PRO A 79 -13.24 -13.26 -12.05
CA PRO A 79 -14.10 -13.87 -13.08
C PRO A 79 -14.37 -12.99 -14.31
N ASP A 80 -14.45 -11.68 -14.13
CA ASP A 80 -14.71 -10.73 -15.22
C ASP A 80 -13.47 -10.48 -16.08
N VAL A 81 -12.28 -10.51 -15.47
CA VAL A 81 -11.00 -10.33 -16.17
C VAL A 81 -10.56 -11.65 -16.80
N ALA A 82 -10.62 -12.75 -16.06
CA ALA A 82 -10.18 -14.07 -16.48
C ALA A 82 -10.86 -14.53 -17.77
N ARG A 83 -12.14 -14.20 -17.98
CA ARG A 83 -12.88 -14.50 -19.21
C ARG A 83 -12.33 -13.81 -20.46
N SER A 84 -11.62 -12.71 -20.29
CA SER A 84 -11.03 -11.94 -21.37
C SER A 84 -9.55 -12.28 -21.61
N LEU A 85 -8.96 -13.15 -20.78
CA LEU A 85 -7.55 -13.53 -20.85
C LEU A 85 -7.39 -14.92 -21.46
N LYS A 86 -6.51 -15.03 -22.46
CA LYS A 86 -6.15 -16.32 -23.05
C LYS A 86 -5.16 -17.10 -22.18
N ALA A 87 -4.13 -16.43 -21.69
CA ALA A 87 -3.09 -16.98 -20.83
C ALA A 87 -2.37 -15.85 -20.09
N VAL A 88 -1.75 -16.18 -18.95
CA VAL A 88 -0.90 -15.26 -18.17
C VAL A 88 0.33 -16.03 -17.73
N ALA A 89 1.51 -15.43 -17.86
CA ALA A 89 2.77 -16.01 -17.41
C ALA A 89 3.57 -15.04 -16.55
N PRO A 90 3.98 -15.41 -15.33
CA PRO A 90 4.96 -14.65 -14.58
C PRO A 90 6.35 -14.89 -15.19
N SER A 91 7.11 -13.81 -15.36
CA SER A 91 8.50 -13.92 -15.81
C SER A 91 9.40 -13.01 -14.98
N ARG A 92 10.65 -13.44 -14.79
CA ARG A 92 11.70 -12.68 -14.13
C ARG A 92 12.98 -12.75 -14.95
N LYS A 93 13.59 -11.60 -15.17
CA LYS A 93 14.95 -11.51 -15.72
C LYS A 93 15.93 -11.19 -14.60
N ALA A 94 17.07 -11.87 -14.58
CA ALA A 94 18.13 -11.65 -13.60
C ALA A 94 19.50 -11.80 -14.26
N ARG A 95 20.49 -11.09 -13.73
CA ARG A 95 21.89 -11.30 -14.12
C ARG A 95 22.51 -12.32 -13.16
N LEU A 96 22.94 -13.44 -13.71
CA LEU A 96 23.65 -14.48 -12.97
C LEU A 96 25.13 -14.45 -13.35
N TYR A 97 25.98 -15.04 -12.53
CA TYR A 97 27.40 -15.17 -12.81
C TYR A 97 27.79 -16.64 -12.81
N LEU A 98 28.31 -17.12 -13.94
CA LEU A 98 28.94 -18.43 -14.02
C LEU A 98 30.37 -18.29 -13.52
N LEU A 99 30.68 -18.97 -12.42
CA LEU A 99 32.04 -19.00 -11.87
C LEU A 99 32.86 -20.01 -12.69
N SER A 100 33.89 -19.53 -13.38
CA SER A 100 34.84 -20.36 -14.13
C SER A 100 36.27 -20.16 -13.60
N PRO A 101 37.21 -21.08 -13.89
CA PRO A 101 38.62 -20.88 -13.54
C PRO A 101 39.26 -19.61 -14.13
N ARG A 102 38.65 -19.02 -15.18
CA ARG A 102 39.10 -17.78 -15.82
C ARG A 102 38.43 -16.52 -15.25
N GLY A 103 37.60 -16.68 -14.20
CA GLY A 103 36.84 -15.62 -13.57
C GLY A 103 35.32 -15.74 -13.77
N PRO A 104 34.55 -14.82 -13.16
CA PRO A 104 33.09 -14.79 -13.27
C PRO A 104 32.65 -14.29 -14.65
N ILE A 105 31.75 -15.03 -15.29
CA ILE A 105 31.11 -14.66 -16.56
C ILE A 105 29.67 -14.27 -16.28
N GLY A 106 29.33 -13.00 -16.48
CA GLY A 106 27.95 -12.53 -16.33
C GLY A 106 27.06 -13.03 -17.47
N ILE A 107 25.94 -13.65 -17.13
CA ILE A 107 24.89 -14.08 -18.06
C ILE A 107 23.56 -13.43 -17.67
N THR A 108 22.71 -13.14 -18.66
CA THR A 108 21.32 -12.76 -18.39
C THR A 108 20.48 -14.01 -18.47
N ALA A 109 19.80 -14.34 -17.39
CA ALA A 109 18.86 -15.45 -17.30
C ALA A 109 17.43 -14.92 -17.23
N ARG A 110 16.52 -15.60 -17.92
CA ARG A 110 15.07 -15.45 -17.73
C ARG A 110 14.54 -16.73 -17.09
N GLY A 111 13.68 -16.56 -16.10
CA GLY A 111 12.92 -17.65 -15.48
C GLY A 111 11.44 -17.31 -15.50
N GLY A 112 10.62 -18.35 -15.54
CA GLY A 112 9.17 -18.29 -15.51
C GLY A 112 8.60 -19.68 -15.24
N ILE A 113 7.27 -19.80 -15.24
CA ILE A 113 6.61 -21.10 -15.09
C ILE A 113 6.51 -21.75 -16.47
N PRO A 114 7.11 -22.93 -16.71
CA PRO A 114 7.27 -23.49 -18.05
C PRO A 114 5.94 -23.65 -18.80
N SER A 115 4.90 -24.18 -18.15
CA SER A 115 3.58 -24.36 -18.75
C SER A 115 2.91 -23.03 -19.11
N LEU A 116 3.03 -22.02 -18.24
CA LEU A 116 2.45 -20.70 -18.47
C LEU A 116 3.17 -19.92 -19.56
N GLU A 117 4.52 -19.95 -19.58
CA GLU A 117 5.33 -19.35 -20.65
C GLU A 117 5.01 -19.98 -22.02
N LYS A 118 4.75 -21.30 -22.05
CA LYS A 118 4.25 -21.98 -23.28
C LYS A 118 2.82 -21.56 -23.63
N ALA A 119 1.95 -21.36 -22.65
CA ALA A 119 0.55 -20.96 -22.86
C ALA A 119 0.44 -19.55 -23.47
N VAL A 120 1.33 -18.63 -23.09
CA VAL A 120 1.45 -17.30 -23.72
C VAL A 120 2.21 -17.33 -25.05
N GLY A 121 2.73 -18.50 -25.47
CA GLY A 121 3.35 -18.70 -26.77
C GLY A 121 4.81 -18.22 -26.85
N ASP A 122 5.56 -18.24 -25.75
CA ASP A 122 6.95 -17.77 -25.76
C ASP A 122 7.85 -18.61 -26.71
N PRO A 123 8.42 -18.01 -27.77
CA PRO A 123 9.15 -18.73 -28.81
C PRO A 123 10.48 -19.33 -28.34
N GLU A 124 11.09 -18.78 -27.28
CA GLU A 124 12.33 -19.33 -26.71
C GLU A 124 12.06 -20.64 -25.96
N VAL A 125 10.85 -20.78 -25.43
CA VAL A 125 10.44 -21.82 -24.49
C VAL A 125 9.68 -22.96 -25.17
N LEU A 126 8.84 -22.62 -26.17
CA LEU A 126 8.04 -23.57 -26.93
C LEU A 126 8.82 -24.79 -27.46
N PRO A 127 10.04 -24.66 -28.03
CA PRO A 127 10.79 -25.82 -28.53
C PRO A 127 11.44 -26.65 -27.40
N VAL A 128 11.55 -26.13 -26.18
CA VAL A 128 12.27 -26.77 -25.07
C VAL A 128 11.36 -27.75 -24.33
N ARG A 129 11.31 -29.00 -24.82
CA ARG A 129 10.45 -30.07 -24.26
C ARG A 129 10.87 -30.55 -22.86
N THR A 130 12.14 -30.41 -22.52
CA THR A 130 12.70 -30.85 -21.24
C THR A 130 12.40 -29.88 -20.10
N TRP A 131 12.08 -28.63 -20.41
CA TRP A 131 11.68 -27.64 -19.41
C TRP A 131 10.19 -27.82 -19.09
N LYS A 132 9.91 -28.35 -17.90
CA LYS A 132 8.59 -28.73 -17.40
C LYS A 132 8.42 -28.18 -15.99
N ASP A 133 7.18 -27.96 -15.60
CA ASP A 133 6.84 -27.46 -14.27
C ASP A 133 7.43 -28.37 -13.20
N ALA A 134 8.08 -27.74 -12.23
CA ALA A 134 8.43 -28.35 -10.96
C ALA A 134 7.25 -28.23 -9.98
N PRO A 135 7.20 -29.05 -8.92
CA PRO A 135 6.17 -28.91 -7.87
C PRO A 135 6.04 -27.49 -7.30
N GLY A 136 7.16 -26.75 -7.21
CA GLY A 136 7.18 -25.36 -6.76
C GLY A 136 6.48 -24.38 -7.72
N ASP A 137 6.44 -24.68 -9.03
CA ASP A 137 5.78 -23.83 -10.03
C ASP A 137 4.26 -23.88 -9.86
N HIS A 138 3.70 -25.08 -9.64
CA HIS A 138 2.28 -25.24 -9.38
C HIS A 138 1.85 -24.53 -8.09
N ALA A 139 2.62 -24.68 -7.01
CA ALA A 139 2.37 -23.98 -5.75
C ALA A 139 2.49 -22.45 -5.89
N TRP A 140 3.34 -21.96 -6.81
CA TRP A 140 3.44 -20.54 -7.12
C TRP A 140 2.23 -20.03 -7.90
N ALA A 141 1.76 -20.79 -8.91
CA ALA A 141 0.67 -20.40 -9.80
C ALA A 141 -0.73 -20.53 -9.20
N HIS A 142 -0.91 -21.50 -8.32
CA HIS A 142 -2.16 -21.77 -7.60
C HIS A 142 -1.90 -21.78 -6.10
N PRO A 143 -1.50 -20.63 -5.52
CA PRO A 143 -1.20 -20.56 -4.11
C PRO A 143 -2.47 -20.72 -3.29
N ASP A 144 -2.31 -21.34 -2.11
CA ASP A 144 -3.33 -21.25 -1.07
C ASP A 144 -3.61 -19.77 -0.74
N PRO A 145 -4.87 -19.30 -0.74
CA PRO A 145 -5.19 -17.89 -0.47
C PRO A 145 -4.67 -17.38 0.88
N GLY A 146 -4.65 -18.24 1.90
CA GLY A 146 -4.09 -17.90 3.21
C GLY A 146 -2.58 -17.67 3.16
N LEU A 147 -1.85 -18.41 2.30
CA LEU A 147 -0.42 -18.15 2.07
C LEU A 147 -0.17 -16.84 1.31
N VAL A 148 -1.06 -16.45 0.39
CA VAL A 148 -0.98 -15.13 -0.27
C VAL A 148 -1.19 -14.02 0.75
N LEU A 149 -2.22 -14.17 1.59
CA LEU A 149 -2.56 -13.23 2.65
C LEU A 149 -1.40 -13.09 3.65
N ARG A 150 -0.85 -14.21 4.13
CA ARG A 150 0.32 -14.24 5.01
C ARG A 150 1.55 -13.58 4.41
N ALA A 151 1.84 -13.82 3.13
CA ALA A 151 2.98 -13.22 2.46
C ALA A 151 2.84 -11.70 2.28
N MET A 152 1.59 -11.25 2.08
CA MET A 152 1.22 -9.84 1.93
C MET A 152 1.31 -9.08 3.25
N ASP A 153 0.87 -9.70 4.35
CA ASP A 153 0.68 -9.07 5.65
C ASP A 153 1.91 -9.20 6.59
N ARG A 154 3.09 -9.43 6.03
CA ARG A 154 4.29 -9.72 6.82
C ARG A 154 4.92 -8.46 7.42
N PHE A 155 5.55 -8.61 8.58
CA PHE A 155 6.43 -7.59 9.13
C PHE A 155 7.76 -7.50 8.37
N HIS A 156 8.38 -6.34 8.41
CA HIS A 156 9.57 -6.00 7.65
C HIS A 156 10.78 -5.77 8.55
N ALA A 157 11.95 -6.18 8.04
CA ALA A 157 13.22 -5.77 8.63
C ALA A 157 13.38 -4.26 8.47
N ILE A 158 13.95 -3.59 9.47
CA ILE A 158 14.19 -2.15 9.41
C ILE A 158 15.18 -1.88 8.27
N PRO A 159 14.80 -1.12 7.23
CA PRO A 159 15.69 -0.82 6.11
C PRO A 159 16.89 0.00 6.57
N THR A 160 18.00 -0.15 5.86
CA THR A 160 19.12 0.79 6.00
C THR A 160 18.71 2.14 5.43
N ALA A 161 18.64 3.15 6.29
CA ALA A 161 18.30 4.53 5.93
C ALA A 161 19.22 5.51 6.67
N ASP A 162 19.14 6.79 6.30
CA ASP A 162 19.80 7.87 7.04
C ASP A 162 19.45 7.76 8.55
N PRO A 163 20.44 7.77 9.47
CA PRO A 163 20.23 7.62 10.91
C PRO A 163 19.17 8.53 11.50
N LYS A 164 18.92 9.70 10.89
CA LYS A 164 17.86 10.62 11.33
C LYS A 164 16.47 9.97 11.31
N TRP A 165 16.24 8.94 10.50
CA TRP A 165 14.95 8.24 10.38
C TRP A 165 14.82 7.05 11.34
N ALA A 166 15.92 6.50 11.84
CA ALA A 166 15.93 5.20 12.52
C ALA A 166 14.95 5.11 13.70
N ALA A 167 14.84 6.16 14.51
CA ALA A 167 13.94 6.22 15.66
C ALA A 167 12.45 6.35 15.28
N SER A 168 12.15 6.67 14.02
CA SER A 168 10.79 6.86 13.51
C SER A 168 10.23 5.64 12.77
N TRP A 169 10.99 4.54 12.71
CA TRP A 169 10.48 3.31 12.17
C TRP A 169 9.31 2.81 13.02
N ALA A 170 8.17 2.59 12.38
CA ALA A 170 7.04 1.93 12.99
C ALA A 170 6.31 1.10 11.95
N GLU A 171 5.73 0.01 12.43
CA GLU A 171 5.01 -0.95 11.63
C GLU A 171 3.88 -1.51 12.48
N TRP A 172 2.67 -1.60 11.93
CA TRP A 172 1.52 -2.01 12.70
C TRP A 172 0.49 -2.79 11.90
N LEU A 173 -0.10 -3.77 12.56
CA LEU A 173 -1.39 -4.34 12.20
C LEU A 173 -2.47 -3.48 12.83
N TYR A 174 -3.41 -3.00 12.04
CA TYR A 174 -4.53 -2.20 12.53
C TYR A 174 -5.86 -2.80 12.11
N PHE A 175 -6.74 -2.94 13.09
CA PHE A 175 -8.07 -3.52 12.93
C PHE A 175 -9.09 -2.48 13.37
N ASN A 176 -10.13 -2.30 12.55
CA ASN A 176 -11.30 -1.51 12.88
C ASN A 176 -12.51 -2.44 12.84
N GLY A 177 -13.37 -2.36 13.85
CA GLY A 177 -14.52 -3.24 13.99
C GLY A 177 -15.75 -2.50 14.46
N ARG A 178 -16.91 -2.97 14.02
CA ARG A 178 -18.20 -2.54 14.58
C ARG A 178 -19.18 -3.70 14.71
N SER A 179 -20.01 -3.61 15.73
CA SER A 179 -21.23 -4.42 15.88
C SER A 179 -22.27 -4.09 14.80
N GLY A 180 -23.16 -5.04 14.49
CA GLY A 180 -24.22 -4.86 13.48
C GLY A 180 -25.21 -3.75 13.82
N ASP A 181 -25.48 -3.50 15.11
CA ASP A 181 -26.31 -2.38 15.57
C ASP A 181 -25.56 -1.03 15.64
N GLY A 182 -24.25 -1.05 15.42
CA GLY A 182 -23.38 0.11 15.42
C GLY A 182 -23.12 0.73 16.80
N ARG A 183 -23.55 0.09 17.89
CA ARG A 183 -23.40 0.59 19.27
C ARG A 183 -21.99 0.40 19.81
N THR A 184 -21.33 -0.67 19.39
CA THR A 184 -19.93 -0.96 19.71
C THR A 184 -19.04 -0.74 18.50
N ARG A 185 -17.95 0.01 18.69
CA ARG A 185 -16.88 0.20 17.72
C ARG A 185 -15.52 0.02 18.38
N LEU A 186 -14.56 -0.47 17.63
CA LEU A 186 -13.20 -0.63 18.11
C LEU A 186 -12.16 -0.20 17.07
N TYR A 187 -11.05 0.30 17.58
CA TYR A 187 -9.82 0.50 16.84
C TYR A 187 -8.70 -0.21 17.62
N LEU A 188 -8.06 -1.18 16.99
CA LEU A 188 -7.06 -2.04 17.61
C LEU A 188 -5.78 -2.00 16.81
N THR A 189 -4.68 -1.61 17.45
CA THR A 189 -3.36 -1.53 16.84
C THR A 189 -2.41 -2.48 17.56
N PHE A 190 -1.72 -3.35 16.82
CA PHE A 190 -0.51 -4.03 17.24
C PHE A 190 0.67 -3.36 16.55
N LEU A 191 1.48 -2.61 17.29
CA LEU A 191 2.57 -1.81 16.77
C LEU A 191 3.92 -2.37 17.18
N VAL A 192 4.84 -2.48 16.23
CA VAL A 192 6.26 -2.75 16.43
C VAL A 192 7.05 -1.53 15.94
N GLY A 193 7.65 -0.83 16.88
CA GLY A 193 8.42 0.39 16.68
C GLY A 193 9.90 0.13 16.35
N PRO A 194 10.77 1.10 16.67
CA PRO A 194 12.19 1.04 16.33
C PRO A 194 12.94 0.00 17.17
N ALA A 195 14.17 -0.30 16.75
CA ALA A 195 15.08 -1.12 17.54
C ALA A 195 15.44 -0.44 18.86
N THR A 196 15.35 -1.18 19.98
CA THR A 196 15.76 -0.71 21.32
C THR A 196 17.13 -1.21 21.70
N SER A 197 17.48 -2.42 21.22
CA SER A 197 18.79 -3.04 21.33
C SER A 197 18.96 -4.06 20.20
N ARG A 198 20.12 -4.72 20.13
CA ARG A 198 20.40 -5.68 19.06
C ARG A 198 19.37 -6.82 19.05
N GLY A 199 18.61 -6.93 17.97
CA GLY A 199 17.58 -7.98 17.78
C GLY A 199 16.30 -7.76 18.59
N ARG A 200 16.09 -6.56 19.16
CA ARG A 200 14.91 -6.23 19.97
C ARG A 200 14.23 -4.96 19.46
N ARG A 201 12.91 -4.96 19.39
CA ARG A 201 12.09 -3.80 19.00
C ARG A 201 11.13 -3.40 20.12
N ALA A 202 10.90 -2.10 20.28
CA ALA A 202 9.82 -1.61 21.12
C ALA A 202 8.48 -2.02 20.49
N ALA A 203 7.50 -2.41 21.29
CA ALA A 203 6.21 -2.83 20.78
C ALA A 203 5.07 -2.46 21.75
N GLY A 204 3.87 -2.31 21.21
CA GLY A 204 2.68 -1.99 21.98
C GLY A 204 1.40 -2.47 21.32
N VAL A 205 0.39 -2.69 22.14
CA VAL A 205 -0.99 -2.96 21.72
C VAL A 205 -1.87 -1.88 22.29
N ARG A 206 -2.75 -1.31 21.47
CA ARG A 206 -3.73 -0.33 21.90
C ARG A 206 -5.09 -0.69 21.34
N LEU A 207 -6.09 -0.73 22.22
CA LEU A 207 -7.50 -0.85 21.87
C LEU A 207 -8.21 0.43 22.30
N GLN A 208 -8.80 1.15 21.37
CA GLN A 208 -9.85 2.13 21.65
C GLN A 208 -11.19 1.43 21.45
N LEU A 209 -12.01 1.40 22.48
CA LEU A 209 -13.35 0.81 22.46
C LEU A 209 -14.36 1.93 22.70
N GLU A 210 -15.32 2.07 21.80
CA GLU A 210 -16.48 2.94 21.96
C GLU A 210 -17.71 2.05 22.13
N HIS A 211 -18.49 2.28 23.20
CA HIS A 211 -19.78 1.64 23.39
C HIS A 211 -20.82 2.70 23.79
N ASP A 212 -21.89 2.85 23.01
CA ASP A 212 -22.93 3.87 23.21
C ASP A 212 -22.36 5.29 23.40
N GLY A 213 -21.40 5.68 22.55
CA GLY A 213 -20.76 6.99 22.61
C GLY A 213 -19.80 7.19 23.79
N LYS A 214 -19.49 6.15 24.58
CA LYS A 214 -18.53 6.20 25.68
C LYS A 214 -17.19 5.60 25.24
N PRO A 215 -16.16 6.42 24.98
CA PRO A 215 -14.85 5.91 24.61
C PRO A 215 -14.07 5.43 25.84
N ALA A 216 -13.35 4.33 25.69
CA ALA A 216 -12.35 3.80 26.61
C ALA A 216 -11.09 3.43 25.82
N THR A 217 -9.93 3.52 26.46
CA THR A 217 -8.65 3.12 25.85
C THR A 217 -7.93 2.16 26.79
N TYR A 218 -7.43 1.08 26.20
CA TYR A 218 -6.67 0.04 26.86
C TYR A 218 -5.35 -0.13 26.11
N SER A 219 -4.26 -0.38 26.83
CA SER A 219 -2.96 -0.56 26.21
C SER A 219 -2.06 -1.48 27.00
N ALA A 220 -1.14 -2.12 26.30
CA ALA A 220 -0.01 -2.84 26.86
C ALA A 220 1.24 -2.56 26.02
N ALA A 221 2.42 -2.62 26.62
CA ALA A 221 3.68 -2.43 25.92
C ALA A 221 4.70 -3.46 26.39
N ALA A 222 5.59 -3.85 25.49
CA ALA A 222 6.69 -4.77 25.76
C ALA A 222 7.81 -4.56 24.73
N GLU A 223 8.95 -5.21 24.95
CA GLU A 223 9.92 -5.45 23.88
C GLU A 223 9.68 -6.81 23.26
N VAL A 224 9.83 -6.89 21.93
CA VAL A 224 9.71 -8.14 21.16
C VAL A 224 11.05 -8.51 20.53
N ASP A 225 11.22 -9.80 20.24
CA ASP A 225 12.34 -10.31 19.47
C ASP A 225 12.13 -10.02 17.98
N GLU A 226 13.10 -9.38 17.34
CA GLU A 226 13.01 -9.02 15.92
C GLU A 226 12.97 -10.26 15.03
N GLY A 227 13.78 -11.27 15.34
CA GLY A 227 13.82 -12.52 14.56
C GLY A 227 12.48 -13.23 14.57
N ALA A 228 11.84 -13.33 15.73
CA ALA A 228 10.50 -13.93 15.88
C ALA A 228 9.43 -13.16 15.09
N VAL A 229 9.41 -11.82 15.20
CA VAL A 229 8.47 -10.97 14.44
C VAL A 229 8.61 -11.21 12.94
N LEU A 230 9.83 -11.28 12.41
CA LEU A 230 10.08 -11.49 10.99
C LEU A 230 9.77 -12.91 10.51
N ALA A 231 9.99 -13.92 11.37
CA ALA A 231 9.81 -15.33 11.01
C ALA A 231 8.35 -15.79 11.05
N GLU A 232 7.54 -15.27 11.98
CA GLU A 232 6.19 -15.79 12.27
C GLU A 232 5.06 -14.93 11.63
N SER A 233 5.42 -13.77 11.12
CA SER A 233 4.56 -12.82 10.40
C SER A 233 3.40 -13.42 9.57
N PRO A 234 2.17 -12.87 9.65
CA PRO A 234 1.72 -11.77 10.51
C PRO A 234 1.53 -12.18 11.99
N ASP A 235 1.82 -13.43 12.34
CA ASP A 235 1.59 -13.89 13.72
C ASP A 235 2.54 -13.16 14.66
N ILE A 236 1.97 -12.55 15.70
CA ILE A 236 2.74 -11.73 16.63
C ILE A 236 2.18 -11.87 18.04
N GLN A 237 3.08 -11.77 19.02
CA GLN A 237 2.72 -11.67 20.44
C GLN A 237 3.38 -10.45 21.09
N ILE A 238 2.58 -9.64 21.76
CA ILE A 238 3.03 -8.43 22.48
C ILE A 238 2.37 -8.42 23.85
N ALA A 239 3.17 -8.51 24.91
CA ALA A 239 2.69 -8.41 26.30
C ALA A 239 1.51 -9.36 26.64
N GLY A 240 1.48 -10.57 26.05
CA GLY A 240 0.41 -11.56 26.24
C GLY A 240 -0.83 -11.36 25.36
N ASN A 241 -0.84 -10.35 24.48
CA ASN A 241 -1.80 -10.18 23.40
C ASN A 241 -1.25 -10.84 22.14
N SER A 242 -2.12 -11.30 21.24
CA SER A 242 -1.70 -11.99 20.02
C SER A 242 -2.56 -11.68 18.81
N VAL A 243 -1.95 -11.78 17.62
CA VAL A 243 -2.63 -11.97 16.33
C VAL A 243 -2.10 -13.26 15.73
N ARG A 244 -2.97 -14.08 15.16
CA ARG A 244 -2.62 -15.27 14.37
C ARG A 244 -3.49 -15.35 13.12
N LEU A 245 -2.88 -15.66 11.98
CA LEU A 245 -3.60 -15.89 10.73
C LEU A 245 -3.74 -17.40 10.46
N GLU A 246 -4.96 -17.91 10.54
CA GLU A 246 -5.32 -19.30 10.26
C GLU A 246 -6.17 -19.36 8.99
N GLY A 247 -5.55 -19.78 7.87
CA GLY A 247 -6.19 -19.70 6.56
C GLY A 247 -6.50 -18.25 6.20
N LEU A 248 -7.78 -17.87 6.21
CA LEU A 248 -8.26 -16.51 5.96
C LEU A 248 -8.81 -15.82 7.22
N THR A 249 -8.69 -16.45 8.40
CA THR A 249 -9.22 -15.90 9.64
C THR A 249 -8.09 -15.39 10.52
N TYR A 250 -8.15 -14.10 10.87
CA TYR A 250 -7.34 -13.53 11.93
C TYR A 250 -7.95 -13.89 13.28
N ARG A 251 -7.21 -14.53 14.17
CA ARG A 251 -7.55 -14.74 15.57
C ARG A 251 -6.75 -13.80 16.45
N ILE A 252 -7.45 -13.06 17.29
CA ILE A 252 -6.87 -11.98 18.07
C ILE A 252 -7.18 -12.23 19.54
N GLY A 253 -6.15 -12.47 20.34
CA GLY A 253 -6.26 -12.63 21.78
C GLY A 253 -5.83 -11.35 22.49
N LEU A 254 -6.66 -10.84 23.39
CA LEU A 254 -6.42 -9.60 24.13
C LEU A 254 -6.31 -9.84 25.63
N LYS A 255 -5.25 -9.27 26.21
CA LYS A 255 -4.93 -9.23 27.63
C LYS A 255 -4.33 -7.87 27.96
N LEU A 256 -5.19 -6.86 27.96
CA LEU A 256 -4.86 -5.47 28.25
C LEU A 256 -5.19 -5.16 29.72
N GLY A 257 -4.58 -4.12 30.28
CA GLY A 257 -4.86 -3.72 31.66
C GLY A 257 -6.34 -3.35 31.84
N GLY A 258 -7.12 -4.22 32.50
CA GLY A 258 -8.55 -4.05 32.71
C GLY A 258 -9.44 -4.48 31.54
N LEU A 259 -8.91 -5.21 30.55
CA LEU A 259 -9.70 -5.83 29.47
C LEU A 259 -9.08 -7.13 28.98
N THR A 260 -9.90 -8.18 28.87
CA THR A 260 -9.53 -9.47 28.25
C THR A 260 -10.56 -9.85 27.20
N GLY A 261 -10.17 -10.63 26.20
CA GLY A 261 -11.12 -11.14 25.24
C GLY A 261 -10.49 -11.74 23.99
N ASP A 262 -11.35 -12.24 23.12
CA ASP A 262 -10.97 -12.84 21.86
C ASP A 262 -11.82 -12.22 20.75
N LEU A 263 -11.17 -11.88 19.63
CA LEU A 263 -11.81 -11.42 18.41
C LEU A 263 -11.37 -12.30 17.24
N SER A 264 -12.22 -12.43 16.25
CA SER A 264 -11.87 -13.00 14.95
C SER A 264 -12.32 -12.08 13.82
N LEU A 265 -11.51 -12.00 12.76
CA LEU A 265 -11.86 -11.35 11.51
C LEU A 265 -11.68 -12.33 10.35
N ASP A 266 -12.78 -12.62 9.66
CA ASP A 266 -12.77 -13.46 8.46
C ASP A 266 -12.51 -12.60 7.23
N ALA A 267 -11.34 -12.75 6.61
CA ALA A 267 -11.02 -12.13 5.33
C ALA A 267 -11.66 -12.91 4.17
N SER A 268 -11.91 -12.23 3.06
CA SER A 268 -12.46 -12.82 1.84
C SER A 268 -11.44 -12.85 0.71
N ILE A 269 -11.55 -13.86 -0.15
CA ILE A 269 -10.82 -13.89 -1.43
C ILE A 269 -11.31 -12.71 -2.26
N GLY A 270 -10.39 -11.88 -2.76
CA GLY A 270 -10.72 -10.66 -3.50
C GLY A 270 -11.02 -9.43 -2.62
N GLY A 271 -11.19 -9.60 -1.31
CA GLY A 271 -11.41 -8.50 -0.35
C GLY A 271 -10.15 -7.79 0.12
N SER A 272 -9.04 -7.90 -0.64
CA SER A 272 -7.74 -7.33 -0.29
C SER A 272 -7.23 -6.36 -1.35
N MET A 273 -6.43 -5.40 -0.90
CA MET A 273 -5.64 -4.51 -1.76
C MET A 273 -4.18 -4.90 -1.63
N PRO A 274 -3.40 -4.96 -2.73
CA PRO A 274 -1.99 -5.34 -2.66
C PRO A 274 -1.13 -4.28 -1.95
N PRO A 275 0.07 -4.65 -1.49
CA PRO A 275 1.04 -3.71 -0.95
C PRO A 275 1.34 -2.55 -1.91
N ALA A 276 1.41 -1.33 -1.36
CA ALA A 276 1.94 -0.17 -2.03
C ALA A 276 3.09 0.41 -1.21
N VAL A 277 4.17 0.83 -1.87
CA VAL A 277 5.37 1.35 -1.22
C VAL A 277 5.82 2.65 -1.89
N ILE A 278 6.02 3.67 -1.08
CA ILE A 278 6.59 4.96 -1.46
C ILE A 278 8.04 4.97 -1.01
N HIS A 279 8.95 5.19 -1.95
CA HIS A 279 10.37 5.40 -1.67
C HIS A 279 10.71 6.88 -1.79
N GLY A 280 11.51 7.37 -0.85
CA GLY A 280 12.02 8.73 -0.80
C GLY A 280 13.53 8.77 -0.73
N ASN A 281 14.08 9.98 -0.66
CA ASN A 281 15.52 10.19 -0.54
C ASN A 281 16.09 9.60 0.76
N GLY A 282 17.39 9.23 0.74
CA GLY A 282 18.10 8.76 1.94
C GLY A 282 17.63 7.41 2.48
N GLY A 283 17.04 6.57 1.62
CA GLY A 283 16.50 5.26 2.01
C GLY A 283 15.15 5.34 2.74
N TRP A 284 14.49 6.50 2.73
CA TRP A 284 13.18 6.65 3.32
C TRP A 284 12.15 5.77 2.60
N VAL A 285 11.26 5.14 3.37
CA VAL A 285 10.19 4.29 2.86
C VAL A 285 8.96 4.41 3.74
N SER A 286 7.79 4.35 3.11
CA SER A 286 6.50 4.13 3.76
C SER A 286 5.67 3.23 2.87
N GLY A 287 4.99 2.25 3.45
CA GLY A 287 4.14 1.33 2.73
C GLY A 287 2.92 0.95 3.53
N TYR A 288 1.94 0.45 2.81
CA TYR A 288 0.68 -0.01 3.37
C TYR A 288 0.11 -1.14 2.54
N VAL A 289 -0.75 -1.93 3.16
CA VAL A 289 -1.54 -2.96 2.52
C VAL A 289 -2.87 -3.12 3.26
N VAL A 290 -3.91 -3.58 2.56
CA VAL A 290 -5.22 -3.85 3.17
C VAL A 290 -5.54 -5.33 2.97
N PRO A 291 -5.17 -6.19 3.93
CA PRO A 291 -5.44 -7.62 3.84
C PRO A 291 -6.94 -7.97 3.91
N ALA A 292 -7.74 -7.16 4.62
CA ALA A 292 -9.19 -7.33 4.67
C ALA A 292 -9.90 -5.97 4.66
N LEU A 293 -10.41 -5.56 3.50
CA LEU A 293 -11.13 -4.30 3.36
C LEU A 293 -12.52 -4.36 4.01
N SER A 294 -13.13 -5.54 4.00
CA SER A 294 -14.34 -5.87 4.74
C SER A 294 -14.32 -7.36 5.07
N GLY A 295 -14.75 -7.70 6.27
CA GLY A 295 -14.82 -9.08 6.75
C GLY A 295 -15.78 -9.20 7.91
N ARG A 296 -16.17 -10.45 8.22
CA ARG A 296 -17.03 -10.72 9.38
C ARG A 296 -16.17 -10.65 10.64
N MET A 297 -16.51 -9.74 11.55
CA MET A 297 -15.85 -9.62 12.85
C MET A 297 -16.74 -10.17 13.95
N GLN A 298 -16.19 -11.08 14.75
CA GLN A 298 -16.91 -11.71 15.86
C GLN A 298 -16.03 -11.75 17.09
N GLY A 299 -16.64 -11.81 18.27
CA GLY A 299 -15.90 -12.06 19.50
C GLY A 299 -16.50 -11.44 20.73
N ARG A 300 -15.75 -11.51 21.82
CA ARG A 300 -16.17 -11.03 23.13
C ARG A 300 -15.01 -10.34 23.83
N LEU A 301 -15.29 -9.15 24.36
CA LEU A 301 -14.41 -8.38 25.22
C LEU A 301 -15.03 -8.29 26.61
N ASP A 302 -14.21 -8.32 27.64
CA ASP A 302 -14.64 -8.30 29.05
C ASP A 302 -13.73 -7.39 29.87
N THR A 303 -14.34 -6.49 30.64
CA THR A 303 -13.63 -5.53 31.51
C THR A 303 -13.69 -5.90 32.99
N GLY A 304 -14.25 -7.06 33.32
CA GLY A 304 -14.65 -7.49 34.67
C GLY A 304 -15.94 -6.85 35.18
N ARG A 305 -16.37 -5.73 34.59
CA ARG A 305 -17.62 -5.02 34.93
C ARG A 305 -18.70 -5.17 33.87
N GLU A 306 -18.27 -5.20 32.61
CA GLU A 306 -19.13 -5.24 31.44
C GLU A 306 -18.49 -6.14 30.38
N SER A 307 -19.34 -6.82 29.62
CA SER A 307 -18.92 -7.61 28.48
C SER A 307 -19.56 -7.10 27.19
N PHE A 308 -18.72 -6.93 26.18
CA PHE A 308 -19.09 -6.45 24.86
C PHE A 308 -19.00 -7.62 23.89
N VAL A 309 -20.08 -7.89 23.18
CA VAL A 309 -20.15 -8.94 22.17
C VAL A 309 -20.20 -8.28 20.81
N LEU A 310 -19.29 -8.70 19.93
CA LEU A 310 -19.41 -8.45 18.51
C LEU A 310 -20.01 -9.71 17.90
N ASP A 311 -21.30 -9.65 17.58
CA ASP A 311 -21.99 -10.68 16.81
C ASP A 311 -22.27 -10.14 15.41
N ASP A 312 -21.83 -10.90 14.41
CA ASP A 312 -21.92 -10.55 12.98
C ASP A 312 -21.49 -9.11 12.66
N GLY A 313 -20.39 -8.67 13.27
CA GLY A 313 -19.83 -7.36 13.05
C GLY A 313 -19.15 -7.22 11.69
N VAL A 314 -18.90 -5.97 11.29
CA VAL A 314 -18.09 -5.65 10.12
C VAL A 314 -16.71 -5.24 10.60
N GLY A 315 -15.69 -5.90 10.09
CA GLY A 315 -14.29 -5.61 10.37
C GLY A 315 -13.51 -5.18 9.14
N TYR A 316 -12.48 -4.39 9.39
CA TYR A 316 -11.49 -3.90 8.45
C TYR A 316 -10.10 -4.17 9.05
N HIS A 317 -9.13 -4.49 8.20
CA HIS A 317 -7.74 -4.64 8.59
C HIS A 317 -6.81 -4.08 7.52
N ASP A 318 -5.87 -3.23 7.97
CA ASP A 318 -4.69 -2.84 7.20
C ASP A 318 -3.40 -3.07 7.99
N HIS A 319 -2.30 -3.04 7.25
CA HIS A 319 -0.96 -3.13 7.77
C HIS A 319 -0.11 -2.06 7.11
N ASN A 320 0.51 -1.23 7.95
CA ASN A 320 1.33 -0.09 7.51
C ASN A 320 2.74 -0.23 8.08
N TRP A 321 3.75 0.19 7.33
CA TRP A 321 5.16 0.18 7.74
C TRP A 321 5.91 1.40 7.20
N GLY A 322 7.00 1.78 7.84
CA GLY A 322 7.88 2.82 7.32
C GLY A 322 8.46 3.75 8.37
N PHE A 323 9.04 4.84 7.89
CA PHE A 323 9.53 5.94 8.70
C PHE A 323 8.49 7.06 8.79
N TRP A 324 7.90 7.25 9.97
CA TRP A 324 6.68 8.05 10.15
C TRP A 324 6.91 9.47 10.67
N ARG A 325 8.17 9.86 10.89
CA ARG A 325 8.50 11.23 11.30
C ARG A 325 8.00 12.20 10.23
N ASP A 326 7.17 13.14 10.66
CA ASP A 326 6.57 14.23 9.87
C ASP A 326 5.69 13.75 8.71
N VAL A 327 5.26 12.48 8.77
CA VAL A 327 4.28 11.93 7.83
C VAL A 327 2.88 12.28 8.32
N THR A 328 2.06 12.78 7.41
CA THR A 328 0.61 12.88 7.62
C THR A 328 -0.11 12.11 6.52
N TRP A 329 -1.38 11.77 6.75
CA TRP A 329 -2.19 11.07 5.76
C TRP A 329 -3.65 11.46 5.84
N GLN A 330 -4.34 11.18 4.74
CA GLN A 330 -5.78 11.08 4.66
C GLN A 330 -6.10 9.64 4.33
N TRP A 331 -7.05 9.04 5.04
CA TRP A 331 -7.48 7.67 4.81
C TRP A 331 -8.98 7.53 5.04
N GLY A 332 -9.62 6.59 4.36
CA GLY A 332 -10.99 6.24 4.72
C GLY A 332 -11.48 5.00 4.00
N GLN A 333 -12.48 4.37 4.61
CA GLN A 333 -13.08 3.15 4.12
C GLN A 333 -14.59 3.11 4.39
N VAL A 334 -15.32 2.47 3.48
CA VAL A 334 -16.72 2.15 3.63
C VAL A 334 -17.05 0.82 2.96
N ALA A 335 -17.87 0.02 3.62
CA ALA A 335 -18.45 -1.19 3.05
C ALA A 335 -19.98 -1.09 3.03
N HIS A 336 -20.60 -1.59 1.96
CA HIS A 336 -22.03 -1.69 1.78
C HIS A 336 -22.36 -2.97 1.00
N GLU A 337 -23.09 -3.88 1.64
CA GLU A 337 -23.38 -5.20 1.08
C GLU A 337 -22.09 -5.90 0.63
N THR A 338 -21.96 -6.23 -0.66
CA THR A 338 -20.78 -6.90 -1.23
C THR A 338 -19.73 -5.92 -1.76
N LEU A 339 -19.94 -4.61 -1.62
CA LEU A 339 -19.04 -3.57 -2.11
C LEU A 339 -18.22 -2.99 -0.97
N SER A 340 -16.93 -2.81 -1.22
CA SER A 340 -16.04 -2.15 -0.28
C SER A 340 -15.18 -1.12 -1.00
N ILE A 341 -15.02 0.05 -0.40
CA ILE A 341 -14.28 1.18 -0.96
C ILE A 341 -13.24 1.61 0.07
N VAL A 342 -12.00 1.82 -0.39
CA VAL A 342 -10.94 2.48 0.39
C VAL A 342 -10.34 3.60 -0.44
N TYR A 343 -9.99 4.69 0.23
CA TYR A 343 -9.17 5.74 -0.35
C TYR A 343 -8.06 6.13 0.63
N GLY A 344 -7.00 6.69 0.09
CA GLY A 344 -5.94 7.23 0.93
C GLY A 344 -4.99 8.14 0.17
N ARG A 345 -4.25 8.95 0.92
CA ARG A 345 -3.14 9.76 0.44
C ARG A 345 -2.14 9.96 1.56
N VAL A 346 -0.88 9.68 1.28
CA VAL A 346 0.23 9.89 2.22
C VAL A 346 0.98 11.16 1.83
N PHE A 347 1.30 11.98 2.82
CA PHE A 347 2.09 13.19 2.68
C PHE A 347 3.43 12.99 3.40
N PRO A 348 4.49 12.62 2.66
CA PRO A 348 5.81 12.48 3.24
C PRO A 348 6.41 13.84 3.62
N PRO A 349 7.51 13.88 4.40
CA PRO A 349 8.28 15.09 4.60
C PRO A 349 8.82 15.64 3.27
N ALA A 350 8.77 16.97 3.07
CA ALA A 350 9.24 17.60 1.83
C ALA A 350 10.73 17.33 1.52
N GLU A 351 11.53 17.00 2.55
CA GLU A 351 12.94 16.63 2.40
C GLU A 351 13.18 15.23 1.81
N VAL A 352 12.18 14.34 1.83
CA VAL A 352 12.30 12.98 1.25
C VAL A 352 11.57 12.84 -0.08
N ALA A 353 10.44 13.52 -0.26
CA ALA A 353 9.68 13.55 -1.50
C ALA A 353 8.76 14.78 -1.55
N ASP A 354 8.44 15.27 -2.75
CA ASP A 354 7.48 16.36 -2.94
C ASP A 354 6.06 15.86 -2.58
N PRO A 355 5.44 16.34 -1.48
CA PRO A 355 4.16 15.82 -1.01
C PRO A 355 3.01 16.11 -1.99
N SER A 356 3.15 17.17 -2.80
CA SER A 356 2.15 17.53 -3.81
C SER A 356 2.09 16.53 -4.96
N ARG A 357 3.18 15.81 -5.21
CA ARG A 357 3.33 14.84 -6.30
C ARG A 357 3.01 13.41 -5.90
N VAL A 358 2.84 13.12 -4.61
CA VAL A 358 2.36 11.81 -4.16
C VAL A 358 0.85 11.73 -4.45
N PRO A 359 0.42 10.83 -5.36
CA PRO A 359 -0.99 10.72 -5.71
C PRO A 359 -1.78 10.13 -4.55
N GLY A 360 -3.05 10.53 -4.44
CA GLY A 360 -4.01 9.75 -3.67
C GLY A 360 -4.39 8.48 -4.45
N PHE A 361 -5.12 7.58 -3.80
CA PHE A 361 -5.71 6.42 -4.44
C PHE A 361 -7.14 6.21 -3.96
N LEU A 362 -7.92 5.51 -4.78
CA LEU A 362 -9.20 4.93 -4.43
C LEU A 362 -9.30 3.55 -5.08
N ALA A 363 -9.71 2.56 -4.29
CA ALA A 363 -9.97 1.21 -4.74
C ALA A 363 -11.42 0.83 -4.41
N VAL A 364 -12.08 0.15 -5.36
CA VAL A 364 -13.42 -0.43 -5.18
C VAL A 364 -13.32 -1.92 -5.39
N LEU A 365 -13.68 -2.68 -4.36
CA LEU A 365 -13.69 -4.15 -4.37
C LEU A 365 -15.15 -4.64 -4.35
N GLY A 366 -15.43 -5.65 -5.16
CA GLY A 366 -16.65 -6.44 -5.13
C GLY A 366 -16.41 -7.81 -4.51
N PRO A 367 -17.41 -8.72 -4.55
CA PRO A 367 -17.31 -10.05 -3.95
C PRO A 367 -16.25 -10.92 -4.65
N ASP A 368 -15.97 -10.67 -5.92
CA ASP A 368 -15.05 -11.46 -6.73
C ASP A 368 -13.68 -10.77 -6.94
N GLY A 369 -13.41 -9.69 -6.20
CA GLY A 369 -12.16 -8.93 -6.33
C GLY A 369 -12.35 -7.49 -6.80
N PRO A 370 -11.26 -6.85 -7.28
CA PRO A 370 -11.29 -5.44 -7.64
C PRO A 370 -12.19 -5.11 -8.83
N LEU A 371 -13.03 -4.09 -8.66
CA LEU A 371 -13.88 -3.54 -9.71
C LEU A 371 -13.26 -2.31 -10.38
N GLY A 372 -12.48 -1.53 -9.63
CA GLY A 372 -11.84 -0.33 -10.16
C GLY A 372 -10.81 0.29 -9.22
N PHE A 373 -9.83 0.94 -9.82
CA PHE A 373 -8.80 1.71 -9.12
C PHE A 373 -8.65 3.07 -9.79
N SER A 374 -8.35 4.09 -9.00
CA SER A 374 -7.92 5.40 -9.51
C SER A 374 -6.82 5.98 -8.64
N THR A 375 -5.85 6.62 -9.29
CA THR A 375 -4.84 7.48 -8.66
C THR A 375 -5.13 8.97 -8.85
N ASN A 376 -6.14 9.31 -9.66
CA ASN A 376 -6.63 10.67 -9.80
C ASN A 376 -7.74 10.89 -8.78
N VAL A 377 -7.30 11.15 -7.54
CA VAL A 377 -8.16 11.29 -6.38
C VAL A 377 -7.91 12.63 -5.69
N SER A 378 -8.98 13.37 -5.46
CA SER A 378 -9.00 14.56 -4.61
C SER A 378 -9.72 14.25 -3.30
N ILE A 379 -9.09 14.58 -2.17
CA ILE A 379 -9.66 14.44 -0.83
C ILE A 379 -9.66 15.83 -0.18
N ASP A 380 -10.84 16.35 0.11
CA ASP A 380 -11.04 17.61 0.80
C ASP A 380 -11.62 17.35 2.19
N ASP A 381 -10.83 17.61 3.21
CA ASP A 381 -11.22 17.55 4.62
C ASP A 381 -11.10 18.91 5.31
N SER A 382 -10.97 20.00 4.53
CA SER A 382 -10.78 21.35 5.07
C SER A 382 -12.00 21.85 5.84
N SER A 383 -13.18 21.30 5.55
CA SER A 383 -14.48 21.71 6.11
C SER A 383 -15.13 20.63 6.99
N LEU A 384 -14.42 20.16 8.03
CA LEU A 384 -15.05 19.29 9.04
C LEU A 384 -16.34 19.97 9.60
N PRO A 385 -17.44 19.22 9.82
CA PRO A 385 -17.54 17.76 9.91
C PRO A 385 -17.79 17.03 8.57
N ARG A 386 -17.45 17.61 7.43
CA ARG A 386 -17.55 16.93 6.13
C ARG A 386 -16.19 16.63 5.50
N VAL A 387 -16.10 15.47 4.88
CA VAL A 387 -14.98 15.10 3.99
C VAL A 387 -15.55 14.73 2.62
N ALA A 388 -15.02 15.33 1.56
CA ALA A 388 -15.41 15.03 0.19
C ALA A 388 -14.27 14.34 -0.56
N VAL A 389 -14.56 13.22 -1.18
CA VAL A 389 -13.62 12.46 -2.01
C VAL A 389 -14.16 12.36 -3.42
N ARG A 390 -13.30 12.62 -4.40
CA ARG A 390 -13.60 12.42 -5.82
C ARG A 390 -12.51 11.60 -6.46
N ALA A 391 -12.90 10.55 -7.18
CA ALA A 391 -11.99 9.71 -7.94
C ALA A 391 -12.46 9.62 -9.39
N ARG A 392 -11.54 9.84 -10.33
CA ARG A 392 -11.82 9.76 -11.78
C ARG A 392 -10.84 8.84 -12.48
N GLY A 393 -11.30 8.15 -13.52
CA GLY A 393 -10.50 7.19 -14.27
C GLY A 393 -11.35 6.50 -15.33
N LYS A 394 -10.73 5.63 -16.12
CA LYS A 394 -11.44 4.91 -17.20
C LYS A 394 -12.56 4.01 -16.68
N SER A 395 -12.36 3.40 -15.50
CA SER A 395 -13.31 2.47 -14.88
C SER A 395 -13.91 2.99 -13.57
N VAL A 396 -13.61 4.24 -13.18
CA VAL A 396 -14.07 4.82 -11.92
C VAL A 396 -14.43 6.28 -12.15
N ASP A 397 -15.66 6.67 -11.84
CA ASP A 397 -16.07 8.06 -11.64
C ASP A 397 -16.95 8.09 -10.40
N LEU A 398 -16.34 8.36 -9.25
CA LEU A 398 -16.99 8.26 -7.94
C LEU A 398 -16.84 9.54 -7.12
N GLN A 399 -17.90 9.86 -6.40
CA GLN A 399 -17.93 10.85 -5.35
C GLN A 399 -18.34 10.19 -4.04
N LEU A 400 -17.56 10.41 -2.98
CA LEU A 400 -17.89 10.02 -1.61
C LEU A 400 -18.02 11.29 -0.78
N ASP A 401 -19.20 11.50 -0.19
CA ASP A 401 -19.44 12.56 0.78
C ASP A 401 -19.57 11.93 2.17
N PHE A 402 -18.68 12.28 3.09
CA PHE A 402 -18.64 11.74 4.44
C PHE A 402 -19.14 12.79 5.43
N ASP A 403 -20.26 12.50 6.07
CA ASP A 403 -20.76 13.27 7.22
C ASP A 403 -20.23 12.63 8.51
N VAL A 404 -19.30 13.32 9.16
CA VAL A 404 -18.68 12.89 10.42
C VAL A 404 -19.70 13.01 11.56
N ALA A 405 -19.95 11.89 12.23
CA ALA A 405 -20.80 11.84 13.41
C ALA A 405 -19.97 11.89 14.71
N ASP A 406 -18.85 11.16 14.73
CA ASP A 406 -18.00 11.00 15.91
C ASP A 406 -16.54 11.19 15.53
N THR A 407 -15.77 11.83 16.42
CA THR A 407 -14.33 12.05 16.24
C THR A 407 -13.58 11.71 17.52
N VAL A 408 -12.57 10.85 17.40
CA VAL A 408 -11.58 10.58 18.45
C VAL A 408 -10.25 11.21 18.02
N GLY A 409 -9.76 12.16 18.80
CA GLY A 409 -8.50 12.82 18.50
C GLY A 409 -7.38 12.35 19.43
N THR A 410 -6.28 11.86 18.86
CA THR A 410 -5.07 11.41 19.58
C THR A 410 -3.88 12.32 19.22
N ASP A 411 -3.06 12.65 20.21
CA ASP A 411 -1.75 13.26 19.96
C ASP A 411 -0.76 12.16 19.52
N MET A 412 -0.45 12.08 18.22
CA MET A 412 0.49 11.07 17.74
C MET A 412 1.94 11.51 17.91
N ALA A 413 2.66 10.81 18.79
CA ALA A 413 4.08 11.01 19.00
C ALA A 413 4.94 10.62 17.77
N LEU A 414 4.45 9.67 16.94
CA LEU A 414 5.16 9.12 15.79
C LEU A 414 5.37 10.15 14.65
N SER A 415 4.46 11.11 14.51
CA SER A 415 4.46 12.14 13.47
C SER A 415 4.94 13.51 13.98
N ARG A 416 5.67 13.57 15.10
CA ARG A 416 6.09 14.85 15.71
C ARG A 416 7.14 15.56 14.85
N ALA A 417 6.69 16.61 14.17
CA ALA A 417 7.53 17.64 13.56
C ALA A 417 8.33 18.43 14.60
N PRO A 418 9.57 18.85 14.27
CA PRO A 418 10.28 19.90 14.99
C PRO A 418 9.65 21.31 14.86
N VAL A 419 8.44 21.45 14.29
CA VAL A 419 7.84 22.74 13.88
C VAL A 419 6.63 23.12 14.75
N ASP A 420 6.48 24.43 14.99
CA ASP A 420 5.68 25.19 15.98
C ASP A 420 4.17 24.89 16.17
N ARG A 421 3.56 23.87 15.54
CA ARG A 421 2.15 23.51 15.81
C ARG A 421 1.97 21.99 15.91
N PRO A 422 1.62 21.46 17.09
CA PRO A 422 1.26 20.06 17.20
C PRO A 422 0.07 19.75 16.28
N MET A 423 0.16 18.64 15.55
CA MET A 423 -0.94 18.11 14.75
C MET A 423 -1.67 17.06 15.57
N ARG A 424 -2.99 17.11 15.56
CA ARG A 424 -3.86 16.12 16.18
C ARG A 424 -4.32 15.12 15.13
N PHE A 425 -4.10 13.84 15.39
CA PHE A 425 -4.61 12.75 14.56
C PHE A 425 -6.08 12.51 14.90
N LEU A 426 -6.94 12.54 13.90
CA LEU A 426 -8.37 12.38 14.04
C LEU A 426 -8.80 11.06 13.41
N GLN A 427 -9.44 10.22 14.20
CA GLN A 427 -10.17 9.04 13.74
C GLN A 427 -11.65 9.37 13.79
N MET A 428 -12.31 9.27 12.65
CA MET A 428 -13.68 9.75 12.44
C MET A 428 -14.58 8.59 12.04
N ALA A 429 -15.78 8.56 12.59
CA ALA A 429 -16.84 7.65 12.20
C ALA A 429 -18.07 8.45 11.76
N GLY A 430 -18.79 7.93 10.78
CA GLY A 430 -19.87 8.69 10.15
C GLY A 430 -20.58 7.91 9.06
N ILE A 431 -21.31 8.62 8.22
CA ILE A 431 -22.02 8.07 7.07
C ILE A 431 -21.36 8.57 5.80
N PHE A 432 -20.93 7.66 4.94
CA PHE A 432 -20.59 7.99 3.56
C PHE A 432 -21.84 7.91 2.70
N ARG A 433 -22.01 8.87 1.80
CA ARG A 433 -22.82 8.73 0.60
C ARG A 433 -21.91 8.55 -0.60
N ALA A 434 -21.97 7.38 -1.22
CA ALA A 434 -21.21 7.05 -2.43
C ALA A 434 -22.10 7.17 -3.65
N THR A 435 -21.70 7.95 -4.65
CA THR A 435 -22.43 8.12 -5.92
C THR A 435 -21.49 8.09 -7.13
N GLY A 436 -21.96 7.56 -8.26
CA GLY A 436 -21.23 7.59 -9.53
C GLY A 436 -21.24 6.25 -10.26
N THR A 437 -20.13 5.87 -10.88
CA THR A 437 -19.98 4.62 -11.64
C THR A 437 -18.64 3.93 -11.42
N VAL A 438 -18.65 2.60 -11.42
CA VAL A 438 -17.46 1.74 -11.38
C VAL A 438 -17.62 0.59 -12.35
N ALA A 439 -16.67 0.42 -13.27
CA ALA A 439 -16.73 -0.57 -14.34
C ALA A 439 -18.07 -0.55 -15.11
N GLY A 440 -18.63 0.64 -15.33
CA GLY A 440 -19.94 0.84 -15.96
C GLY A 440 -21.16 0.55 -15.08
N ARG A 441 -20.96 0.08 -13.84
CA ARG A 441 -22.03 -0.17 -12.86
C ARG A 441 -22.35 1.12 -12.11
N PRO A 442 -23.63 1.53 -12.00
CA PRO A 442 -24.00 2.67 -11.16
C PRO A 442 -23.79 2.33 -9.68
N ILE A 443 -23.30 3.31 -8.94
CA ILE A 443 -23.13 3.27 -7.49
C ILE A 443 -23.98 4.40 -6.90
N ASP A 444 -24.89 4.08 -5.98
CA ASP A 444 -25.64 5.03 -5.16
C ASP A 444 -26.03 4.32 -3.86
N PHE A 445 -25.28 4.57 -2.79
CA PHE A 445 -25.60 4.04 -1.47
C PHE A 445 -25.16 4.97 -0.35
N SER A 446 -25.73 4.76 0.83
CA SER A 446 -25.23 5.34 2.06
C SER A 446 -24.91 4.25 3.07
N SER A 447 -23.72 4.32 3.65
CA SER A 447 -23.29 3.34 4.65
C SER A 447 -22.37 3.97 5.67
N ARG A 448 -22.35 3.37 6.86
CA ARG A 448 -21.38 3.74 7.89
C ARG A 448 -19.98 3.41 7.41
N GLY A 449 -19.04 4.31 7.64
CA GLY A 449 -17.62 4.08 7.38
C GLY A 449 -16.75 4.84 8.37
N ALA A 450 -15.45 4.81 8.12
CA ALA A 450 -14.45 5.50 8.92
C ALA A 450 -13.51 6.32 8.03
N ALA A 451 -12.98 7.41 8.56
CA ALA A 451 -11.96 8.21 7.92
C ALA A 451 -10.94 8.73 8.94
N GLU A 452 -9.73 9.00 8.48
CA GLU A 452 -8.63 9.47 9.29
C GLU A 452 -7.95 10.67 8.63
N THR A 453 -7.56 11.66 9.44
CA THR A 453 -6.81 12.83 8.97
C THR A 453 -6.03 13.48 10.10
N PHE A 454 -5.26 14.53 9.79
CA PHE A 454 -4.56 15.37 10.75
C PHE A 454 -5.10 16.79 10.68
N LYS A 455 -5.23 17.42 11.85
CA LYS A 455 -5.57 18.85 11.95
C LYS A 455 -4.60 19.56 12.87
N ALA A 456 -4.22 20.77 12.49
CA ALA A 456 -3.51 21.67 13.40
C ALA A 456 -4.42 22.04 14.58
N HIS A 457 -3.83 22.23 15.75
CA HIS A 457 -4.53 22.77 16.91
C HIS A 457 -5.12 24.17 16.67
#